data_AF-A0A1Q4R694-F1
#
_entry.id   AF-A0A1Q4R694-F1
#
_cell.length_a   1.000
_cell.length_b   1.000
_cell.length_c   1.000
_cell.angle_alpha   90.00
_cell.angle_beta   90.00
_cell.angle_gamma   90.00
#
_symmetry.space_group_name_H-M   'P 1'
#
loop_
_entity.id
_entity.type
_entity.pdbx_description
1 polymer ?
#
loop_
_entity_poly.entity_id
_entity_poly.type
_entity_poly.pdbx_seq_one_letter_code
_entity_poly.pdbx_strand_id
1 'polypeptide(L)'
;MQNYSPQNHCVVLQNLELLIVSFGGVGTSFFMNFFNQHKLINCRHNGDGLKHLVEPPLVLSPNLKAIYIFGDPIEATVSLFRRGYHHAHSRKISPDKEATLELMSPETSLEDYAGYGKDLFGFERHYQNWSYIDRHYPVLFIYSLQLYLGLFGGNF
;
A
#
# COMPACT_ATOMS: atom_id res chain seq x y z
N MET A 1 -10.33 14.31 20.18
CA MET A 1 -11.01 13.43 19.20
C MET A 1 -11.33 14.27 17.99
N GLN A 2 -10.49 14.22 16.95
CA GLN A 2 -10.77 14.90 15.68
C GLN A 2 -11.51 13.92 14.77
N ASN A 3 -12.67 14.35 14.27
CA ASN A 3 -13.53 13.59 13.38
C ASN A 3 -12.84 13.40 12.04
N TYR A 4 -12.30 12.20 11.79
CA TYR A 4 -11.84 11.80 10.46
C TYR A 4 -13.05 11.30 9.67
N SER A 5 -13.46 12.04 8.64
CA SER A 5 -14.50 11.59 7.70
C SER A 5 -13.87 10.56 6.75
N PRO A 6 -14.31 9.29 6.75
CA PRO A 6 -13.82 8.33 5.77
C PRO A 6 -14.30 8.78 4.40
N GLN A 7 -13.35 8.98 3.48
CA GLN A 7 -13.67 9.23 2.07
C GLN A 7 -14.16 7.90 1.47
N ASN A 8 -15.41 7.54 1.78
CA ASN A 8 -16.11 6.37 1.27
C ASN A 8 -16.42 6.57 -0.22
N HIS A 9 -15.39 6.52 -1.07
CA HIS A 9 -15.58 6.45 -2.50
C HIS A 9 -16.05 5.03 -2.84
N CYS A 10 -17.33 4.89 -3.22
CA CYS A 10 -17.77 3.73 -3.98
C CYS A 10 -16.96 3.72 -5.28
N VAL A 11 -16.03 2.78 -5.41
CA VAL A 11 -15.22 2.62 -6.62
C VAL A 11 -15.81 1.48 -7.40
N VAL A 12 -16.46 1.80 -8.52
CA VAL A 12 -16.94 0.78 -9.46
C VAL A 12 -15.73 0.24 -10.22
N LEU A 13 -15.08 -0.78 -9.65
CA LEU A 13 -14.03 -1.55 -10.32
C LEU A 13 -14.69 -2.52 -11.31
N GLN A 14 -14.89 -2.07 -12.55
CA GLN A 14 -15.41 -2.96 -13.60
C GLN A 14 -14.29 -3.91 -14.05
N ASN A 15 -14.60 -5.21 -14.09
CA ASN A 15 -13.76 -6.29 -14.66
C ASN A 15 -12.45 -6.63 -13.92
N LEU A 16 -12.22 -6.13 -12.71
CA LEU A 16 -11.07 -6.52 -11.91
C LEU A 16 -11.34 -7.87 -11.20
N GLU A 17 -10.48 -8.87 -11.45
CA GLU A 17 -10.56 -10.17 -10.75
C GLU A 17 -9.80 -10.14 -9.43
N LEU A 18 -8.66 -9.46 -9.39
CA LEU A 18 -7.75 -9.46 -8.26
C LEU A 18 -7.15 -8.08 -8.01
N LEU A 19 -7.45 -7.51 -6.84
CA LEU A 19 -6.92 -6.24 -6.38
C LEU A 19 -5.65 -6.48 -5.52
N ILE A 20 -4.50 -5.96 -5.95
CA ILE A 20 -3.23 -6.08 -5.22
C ILE A 20 -2.87 -4.71 -4.64
N VAL A 21 -2.84 -4.65 -3.30
CA VAL A 21 -2.64 -3.40 -2.55
C VAL A 21 -1.53 -3.57 -1.53
N SER A 22 -0.86 -2.47 -1.23
CA SER A 22 0.17 -2.40 -0.19
C SER A 22 0.37 -0.96 0.24
N PHE A 23 0.92 -0.74 1.43
CA PHE A 23 1.31 0.59 1.88
C PHE A 23 2.57 1.14 1.18
N GLY A 24 3.15 0.41 0.20
CA GLY A 24 4.36 0.82 -0.52
C GLY A 24 5.67 0.35 0.12
N GLY A 25 6.79 0.42 -0.59
CA GLY A 25 8.10 -0.02 -0.06
C GLY A 25 8.35 -1.54 -0.02
N VAL A 26 7.31 -2.38 -0.12
CA VAL A 26 7.33 -3.83 0.20
C VAL A 26 7.44 -4.79 -0.99
N GLY A 27 7.92 -4.34 -2.15
CA GLY A 27 8.11 -5.24 -3.31
C GLY A 27 6.84 -5.56 -4.12
N THR A 28 5.76 -4.81 -3.95
CA THR A 28 4.46 -5.00 -4.63
C THR A 28 4.58 -5.12 -6.15
N SER A 29 5.39 -4.30 -6.80
CA SER A 29 5.57 -4.35 -8.27
C SER A 29 6.17 -5.67 -8.75
N PHE A 30 7.02 -6.28 -7.94
CA PHE A 30 7.63 -7.57 -8.25
C PHE A 30 6.57 -8.67 -8.12
N PHE A 31 5.79 -8.66 -7.05
CA PHE A 31 4.69 -9.60 -6.84
C PHE A 31 3.62 -9.51 -7.94
N MET A 32 3.24 -8.31 -8.36
CA MET A 32 2.25 -8.11 -9.43
C MET A 32 2.69 -8.70 -10.77
N ASN A 33 4.00 -8.73 -11.08
CA ASN A 33 4.50 -9.32 -12.33
C ASN A 33 4.15 -10.81 -12.44
N PHE A 34 4.13 -11.53 -11.32
CA PHE A 34 3.76 -12.95 -11.29
C PHE A 34 2.28 -13.15 -11.67
N PHE A 35 1.38 -12.31 -11.15
CA PHE A 35 -0.07 -12.48 -11.37
C PHE A 35 -0.60 -11.87 -12.66
N ASN A 36 0.08 -10.85 -13.21
CA ASN A 36 -0.38 -10.17 -14.42
C ASN A 36 -0.50 -11.09 -15.64
N GLN A 37 0.12 -12.27 -15.61
CA GLN A 37 0.04 -13.29 -16.65
C GLN A 37 -1.20 -14.20 -16.52
N HIS A 38 -1.88 -14.17 -15.37
CA HIS A 38 -2.91 -15.16 -15.02
C HIS A 38 -4.25 -14.54 -14.58
N LYS A 39 -4.25 -13.27 -14.19
CA LYS A 39 -5.42 -12.56 -13.65
C LYS A 39 -5.49 -11.14 -14.15
N LEU A 40 -6.71 -10.64 -14.33
CA LEU A 40 -6.95 -9.21 -14.51
C LEU A 40 -6.72 -8.50 -13.17
N ILE A 41 -5.57 -7.81 -13.06
CA ILE A 41 -5.12 -7.09 -11.87
C ILE A 41 -5.09 -5.57 -12.08
N ASN A 42 -4.92 -4.82 -10.99
CA ASN A 42 -4.76 -3.37 -11.03
C ASN A 42 -3.41 -2.96 -11.65
N CYS A 43 -3.28 -1.69 -12.02
CA CYS A 43 -2.12 -1.15 -12.70
C CYS A 43 -0.87 -1.24 -11.82
N ARG A 44 0.13 -2.00 -12.29
CA ARG A 44 1.45 -2.11 -11.65
C ARG A 44 2.11 -0.76 -11.37
N HIS A 45 1.96 0.19 -12.29
CA HIS A 45 2.54 1.54 -12.20
C HIS A 45 1.67 2.51 -11.39
N ASN A 46 0.60 2.00 -10.77
CA ASN A 46 -0.38 2.79 -10.02
C ASN A 46 -1.03 3.90 -10.87
N GLY A 47 -1.17 3.69 -12.18
CA GLY A 47 -1.85 4.63 -13.09
C GLY A 47 -3.36 4.72 -12.87
N ASP A 48 -3.94 3.71 -12.20
CA ASP A 48 -5.33 3.67 -11.76
C ASP A 48 -5.53 4.13 -10.31
N GLY A 49 -4.43 4.44 -9.60
CA GLY A 49 -4.46 4.84 -8.19
C GLY A 49 -4.80 3.73 -7.19
N LEU A 50 -4.95 2.47 -7.62
CA LEU A 50 -5.51 1.42 -6.76
C LEU A 50 -4.46 0.72 -5.88
N LYS A 51 -3.16 0.83 -6.20
CA LYS A 51 -2.09 0.02 -5.59
C LYS A 51 -1.78 0.41 -4.13
N HIS A 52 -2.13 1.63 -3.76
CA HIS A 52 -1.86 2.24 -2.46
C HIS A 52 -3.13 2.84 -1.86
N LEU A 53 -4.28 2.21 -2.11
CA LEU A 53 -5.54 2.61 -1.50
C LEU A 53 -5.43 2.51 0.01
N VAL A 54 -5.64 3.63 0.69
CA VAL A 54 -5.53 3.71 2.16
C VAL A 54 -6.58 2.86 2.86
N GLU A 55 -7.74 2.66 2.22
CA GLU A 55 -8.89 1.93 2.75
C GLU A 55 -9.38 0.93 1.69
N PRO A 56 -9.90 -0.25 2.09
CA PRO A 56 -10.48 -1.20 1.16
C PRO A 56 -11.69 -0.55 0.46
N PRO A 57 -11.73 -0.55 -0.89
CA PRO A 57 -12.81 0.12 -1.61
C PRO A 57 -14.13 -0.64 -1.43
N LEU A 58 -15.23 0.11 -1.42
CA LEU A 58 -16.55 -0.43 -1.67
C LEU A 58 -16.68 -0.71 -3.17
N VAL A 59 -16.83 -1.98 -3.54
CA VAL A 59 -16.96 -2.44 -4.92
C VAL A 59 -18.33 -3.09 -5.14
N LEU A 60 -18.76 -3.18 -6.41
CA LEU A 60 -19.97 -3.94 -6.78
C LEU A 60 -19.63 -5.27 -7.48
N SER A 61 -18.33 -5.55 -7.69
CA SER A 61 -17.88 -6.76 -8.37
C SER A 61 -17.97 -7.96 -7.41
N PRO A 62 -18.89 -8.92 -7.66
CA PRO A 62 -19.11 -10.04 -6.74
C PRO A 62 -17.93 -11.04 -6.71
N ASN A 63 -17.06 -11.00 -7.73
CA ASN A 63 -15.95 -11.93 -7.89
C ASN A 63 -14.61 -11.34 -7.45
N LEU A 64 -14.58 -10.10 -6.94
CA LEU A 64 -13.33 -9.49 -6.54
C LEU A 64 -12.70 -10.29 -5.39
N LYS A 65 -11.40 -10.52 -5.51
CA LYS A 65 -10.55 -10.92 -4.39
C LYS A 65 -9.46 -9.87 -4.24
N ALA A 66 -8.91 -9.75 -3.05
CA ALA A 66 -7.80 -8.85 -2.81
C ALA A 66 -6.61 -9.57 -2.17
N ILE A 67 -5.41 -9.08 -2.48
CA ILE A 67 -4.18 -9.40 -1.78
C ILE A 67 -3.65 -8.10 -1.19
N TYR A 68 -3.43 -8.13 0.12
CA TYR A 68 -2.79 -7.05 0.84
C TYR A 68 -1.37 -7.45 1.22
N ILE A 69 -0.37 -6.76 0.67
CA ILE A 69 1.04 -7.00 0.95
C ILE A 69 1.52 -5.99 1.99
N PHE A 70 2.07 -6.50 3.07
CA PHE A 70 2.65 -5.73 4.15
C PHE A 70 4.07 -6.23 4.45
N GLY A 71 4.82 -5.48 5.24
CA GLY A 71 6.22 -5.77 5.52
C GLY A 71 6.70 -4.98 6.72
N ASP A 72 8.01 -5.03 6.99
CA ASP A 72 8.62 -4.18 8.00
C ASP A 72 8.53 -2.69 7.57
N PRO A 73 7.92 -1.80 8.40
CA PRO A 73 7.80 -0.38 8.08
C PRO A 73 9.15 0.34 7.98
N ILE A 74 10.19 -0.12 8.69
CA ILE A 74 11.54 0.41 8.61
C ILE A 74 12.14 0.08 7.24
N GLU A 75 12.08 -1.17 6.81
CA GLU A 75 12.57 -1.56 5.48
C GLU A 75 11.81 -0.84 4.36
N ALA A 76 10.49 -0.70 4.51
CA ALA A 76 9.65 0.03 3.57
C ALA A 76 10.04 1.51 3.47
N THR A 77 10.32 2.15 4.62
CA THR A 77 10.84 3.52 4.70
C THR A 77 12.13 3.65 3.91
N VAL A 78 13.15 2.85 4.25
CA VAL A 78 14.46 2.87 3.59
C VAL A 78 14.31 2.66 2.08
N SER A 79 13.44 1.73 1.69
CA SER A 79 13.12 1.42 0.29
C SER A 79 12.49 2.61 -0.45
N LEU A 80 11.63 3.41 0.19
CA LEU A 80 11.03 4.61 -0.41
C LEU A 80 12.04 5.75 -0.53
N PHE A 81 12.82 6.02 0.51
CA PHE A 81 13.87 7.05 0.49
C PHE A 81 14.94 6.76 -0.56
N ARG A 82 15.46 5.54 -0.63
CA ARG A 82 16.47 5.14 -1.62
C ARG A 82 16.04 5.37 -3.08
N ARG A 83 14.74 5.37 -3.35
CA ARG A 83 14.17 5.58 -4.70
C ARG A 83 13.66 7.01 -4.93
N GLY A 84 13.77 7.90 -3.94
CA GLY A 84 13.24 9.26 -4.01
C GLY A 84 11.71 9.32 -4.08
N TYR A 85 11.02 8.31 -3.54
CA TYR A 85 9.55 8.25 -3.53
C TYR A 85 8.91 8.74 -2.24
N HIS A 86 9.70 9.07 -1.21
CA HIS A 86 9.21 9.48 0.11
C HIS A 86 8.15 10.58 0.04
N HIS A 87 8.47 11.74 -0.54
CA HIS A 87 7.53 12.87 -0.63
C HIS A 87 6.30 12.58 -1.50
N ALA A 88 6.48 11.96 -2.67
CA ALA A 88 5.36 11.69 -3.56
C ALA A 88 4.40 10.63 -3.00
N HIS A 89 4.95 9.65 -2.29
CA HIS A 89 4.21 8.55 -1.69
C HIS A 89 3.46 9.02 -0.45
N SER A 90 4.14 9.69 0.47
CA SER A 90 3.53 10.15 1.71
C SER A 90 2.32 11.06 1.50
N ARG A 91 2.38 12.03 0.57
CA ARG A 91 1.24 12.90 0.24
C ARG A 91 0.00 12.14 -0.20
N LYS A 92 0.17 10.94 -0.77
CA LYS A 92 -0.93 10.13 -1.29
C LYS A 92 -1.60 9.31 -0.19
N ILE A 93 -0.81 8.79 0.75
CA ILE A 93 -1.31 7.78 1.70
C ILE A 93 -1.44 8.29 3.13
N SER A 94 -0.77 9.39 3.48
CA SER A 94 -0.71 9.86 4.86
C SER A 94 -2.07 10.40 5.33
N PRO A 95 -2.50 10.06 6.56
CA PRO A 95 -3.67 10.66 7.21
C PRO A 95 -3.56 12.17 7.36
N ASP A 96 -2.37 12.64 7.69
CA ASP A 96 -2.09 14.01 8.10
C ASP A 96 -1.37 14.71 6.96
N LYS A 97 -2.16 15.17 5.99
CA LYS A 97 -1.62 15.82 4.78
C LYS A 97 -0.88 17.11 5.11
N GLU A 98 -1.32 17.85 6.12
CA GLU A 98 -0.69 19.09 6.55
C GLU A 98 0.70 18.80 7.14
N ALA A 99 0.80 17.94 8.16
CA ALA A 99 2.09 17.58 8.73
C ALA A 99 3.02 16.92 7.69
N THR A 100 2.46 16.16 6.75
CA THR A 100 3.24 15.52 5.68
C THR A 100 3.84 16.53 4.71
N LEU A 101 3.08 17.56 4.32
CA LEU A 101 3.56 18.61 3.43
C LEU A 101 4.66 19.45 4.09
N GLU A 102 4.56 19.66 5.41
CA GLU A 102 5.55 20.41 6.18
C GLU A 102 6.83 19.60 6.44
N LEU A 103 6.71 18.31 6.77
CA LEU A 103 7.82 17.50 7.29
C LEU A 103 8.49 16.59 6.25
N MET A 104 7.87 16.32 5.09
CA MET A 104 8.46 15.44 4.07
C MET A 104 8.45 16.10 2.70
N SER A 105 9.33 17.08 2.50
CA SER A 105 9.62 17.63 1.19
C SER A 105 10.48 16.65 0.36
N PRO A 106 10.64 16.87 -0.96
CA PRO A 106 11.58 16.09 -1.77
C PRO A 106 13.00 16.05 -1.20
N GLU A 107 13.42 17.09 -0.49
CA GLU A 107 14.77 17.28 0.06
C GLU A 107 14.95 16.67 1.45
N THR A 108 13.87 16.26 2.13
CA THR A 108 13.94 15.60 3.44
C THR A 108 14.83 14.36 3.35
N SER A 109 15.82 14.27 4.24
CA SER A 109 16.70 13.11 4.36
C SER A 109 16.04 11.97 5.17
N LEU A 110 16.61 10.77 5.08
CA LEU A 110 16.15 9.65 5.90
C LEU A 110 16.39 9.91 7.39
N GLU A 111 17.52 10.55 7.70
CA GLU A 111 17.93 10.94 9.05
C GLU A 111 16.95 11.94 9.66
N ASP A 112 16.56 12.97 8.90
CA ASP A 112 15.55 13.96 9.34
C ASP A 112 14.21 13.27 9.61
N TYR A 113 13.78 12.40 8.69
CA TYR A 113 12.55 11.63 8.84
C TYR A 113 12.54 10.79 10.11
N ALA A 114 13.63 10.06 10.36
CA ALA A 114 13.79 9.26 11.57
C ALA A 114 13.76 10.15 12.83
N GLY A 115 14.34 11.35 12.76
CA GLY A 115 14.34 12.34 13.83
C GLY A 115 12.96 12.87 14.22
N TYR A 116 11.98 12.88 13.30
CA TYR A 116 10.62 13.30 13.63
C TYR A 116 9.87 12.33 14.55
N GLY A 117 10.23 11.04 14.54
CA GLY A 117 9.58 10.03 15.37
C GLY A 117 8.08 9.83 15.07
N LYS A 118 7.64 10.14 13.84
CA LYS A 118 6.24 10.04 13.40
C LYS A 118 6.11 9.15 12.17
N ASP A 119 5.05 8.33 12.13
CA ASP A 119 4.66 7.58 10.94
C ASP A 119 3.97 8.50 9.92
N LEU A 120 4.76 9.33 9.24
CA LEU A 120 4.23 10.23 8.22
C LEU A 120 3.88 9.50 6.91
N PHE A 121 4.21 8.23 6.77
CA PHE A 121 3.71 7.39 5.68
C PHE A 121 2.34 6.79 6.02
N GLY A 122 1.93 6.78 7.28
CA GLY A 122 0.67 6.16 7.70
C GLY A 122 0.65 4.65 7.46
N PHE A 123 1.79 3.96 7.56
CA PHE A 123 1.86 2.50 7.40
C PHE A 123 0.94 1.77 8.38
N GLU A 124 0.95 2.18 9.66
CA GLU A 124 0.13 1.54 10.70
C GLU A 124 -1.35 1.73 10.38
N ARG A 125 -1.76 2.96 10.09
CA ARG A 125 -3.14 3.26 9.69
C ARG A 125 -3.55 2.45 8.46
N HIS A 126 -2.70 2.40 7.44
CA HIS A 126 -2.99 1.68 6.20
C HIS A 126 -3.16 0.17 6.46
N TYR A 127 -2.36 -0.41 7.33
CA TYR A 127 -2.50 -1.81 7.75
C TYR A 127 -3.80 -2.04 8.53
N GLN A 128 -4.09 -1.18 9.51
CA GLN A 128 -5.31 -1.26 10.32
C GLN A 128 -6.57 -1.14 9.47
N ASN A 129 -6.61 -0.18 8.56
CA ASN A 129 -7.73 0.02 7.65
C ASN A 129 -8.03 -1.25 6.83
N TRP A 130 -7.01 -1.85 6.23
CA TRP A 130 -7.20 -3.08 5.45
C TRP A 130 -7.53 -4.30 6.32
N SER A 131 -7.06 -4.32 7.57
CA SER A 131 -7.35 -5.41 8.51
C SER A 131 -8.78 -5.37 9.04
N TYR A 132 -9.26 -4.19 9.41
CA TYR A 132 -10.46 -4.04 10.26
C TYR A 132 -11.66 -3.39 9.57
N ILE A 133 -11.49 -2.66 8.46
CA ILE A 133 -12.65 -2.10 7.76
C ILE A 133 -13.42 -3.22 7.07
N ASP A 134 -14.74 -3.23 7.31
CA ASP A 134 -15.68 -4.18 6.75
C ASP A 134 -15.72 -4.12 5.23
N ARG A 135 -15.82 -5.29 4.62
CA ARG A 135 -15.82 -5.50 3.17
C ARG A 135 -16.49 -6.83 2.84
N HIS A 136 -17.06 -6.92 1.64
CA HIS A 136 -17.81 -8.10 1.18
C HIS A 136 -16.97 -9.05 0.30
N TYR A 137 -15.68 -8.79 0.16
CA TYR A 137 -14.75 -9.64 -0.59
C TYR A 137 -13.59 -10.12 0.29
N PRO A 138 -13.06 -11.32 0.05
CA PRO A 138 -11.95 -11.85 0.83
C PRO A 138 -10.64 -11.09 0.52
N VAL A 139 -9.80 -10.95 1.55
CA VAL A 139 -8.44 -10.42 1.44
C VAL A 139 -7.45 -11.47 1.95
N LEU A 140 -6.45 -11.80 1.15
CA LEU A 140 -5.27 -12.55 1.59
C LEU A 140 -4.19 -11.57 2.02
N PHE A 141 -3.71 -11.70 3.26
CA PHE A 141 -2.60 -10.91 3.79
C PHE A 141 -1.29 -11.66 3.57
N ILE A 142 -0.30 -10.99 2.97
CA ILE A 142 1.01 -11.58 2.70
C ILE A 142 2.11 -10.69 3.27
N TYR A 143 2.99 -11.29 4.05
CA TYR A 143 4.18 -10.61 4.56
C TYR A 143 5.29 -10.64 3.50
N SER A 144 5.89 -9.50 3.19
CA SER A 144 6.81 -9.32 2.05
C SER A 144 8.03 -10.23 2.09
N LEU A 145 8.57 -10.53 3.27
CA LEU A 145 9.71 -11.44 3.40
C LEU A 145 9.37 -12.86 2.92
N GLN A 146 8.12 -13.29 3.07
CA GLN A 146 7.66 -14.60 2.57
C GLN A 146 7.72 -14.68 1.04
N LEU A 147 7.60 -13.55 0.35
CA LEU A 147 7.75 -13.48 -1.12
C LEU A 147 9.19 -13.75 -1.55
N TYR A 148 10.16 -13.23 -0.80
CA TYR A 148 11.58 -13.48 -1.07
C TYR A 148 11.96 -14.93 -0.74
N LEU A 149 11.56 -15.43 0.43
CA LEU A 149 11.90 -16.79 0.85
C LEU A 149 11.20 -17.87 0.01
N GLY A 150 9.96 -17.64 -0.44
CA GLY A 150 9.25 -18.59 -1.29
C GLY A 150 9.84 -18.74 -2.70
N LEU A 151 10.57 -17.72 -3.20
CA LEU A 151 11.15 -17.72 -4.54
C LEU A 151 12.63 -18.11 -4.56
N PHE A 152 13.36 -17.93 -3.45
CA PHE A 152 14.78 -18.26 -3.35
C PHE A 152 15.09 -19.41 -2.38
N GLY A 153 14.12 -19.89 -1.60
CA GLY A 153 14.25 -21.01 -0.66
C GLY A 153 13.75 -22.35 -1.21
N GLY A 154 13.25 -22.41 -2.44
CA GLY A 154 12.87 -23.65 -3.11
C GLY A 154 14.08 -24.35 -3.70
N ASN A 155 14.77 -25.18 -2.90
CA ASN A 155 15.58 -26.26 -3.46
C ASN A 155 14.64 -27.31 -4.05
N PHE A 156 14.80 -27.58 -5.35
CA PHE A 156 14.31 -28.80 -6.00
C PHE A 156 15.03 -30.03 -5.45
#